data_AF-A0A843T934-F1
#
_entry.id   AF-A0A843T934-F1
#
_cell.length_a   1.000
_cell.length_b   1.000
_cell.length_c   1.000
_cell.angle_alpha   90.00
_cell.angle_beta   90.00
_cell.angle_gamma   90.00
#
_symmetry.space_group_name_H-M   'P 1'
#
loop_
_entity.id
_entity.type
_entity.pdbx_description
1 polymer ?
#
loop_
_entity_poly.entity_id
_entity_poly.type
_entity_poly.pdbx_seq_one_letter_code
_entity_poly.pdbx_strand_id
1 'polypeptide(L)' 'MDEYEIARYLTESFPGVETTTSGVYTFFFCGSDRQLPFATSATADTEYDDVSDLDRPGVYRL' A
#
# COMPACT_ATOMS: atom_id res chain seq x y z
N MET A 1 -7.65 -6.22 -10.38
CA MET A 1 -7.34 -5.37 -9.24
C MET A 1 -5.86 -5.08 -9.30
N ASP A 2 -5.53 -3.92 -9.87
CA ASP A 2 -4.19 -3.35 -9.79
C ASP A 2 -4.02 -2.50 -8.51
N GLU A 3 -2.84 -1.94 -8.31
CA GLU A 3 -2.52 -1.07 -7.16
C GLU A 3 -3.54 0.05 -7.00
N TYR A 4 -3.91 0.69 -8.10
CA TYR A 4 -4.86 1.81 -8.10
C TYR A 4 -6.25 1.34 -7.68
N GLU A 5 -6.70 0.19 -8.19
CA GLU A 5 -7.98 -0.39 -7.83
C GLU A 5 -8.03 -0.77 -6.33
N ILE A 6 -6.95 -1.27 -5.74
CA ILE A 6 -6.88 -1.55 -4.29
C ILE A 6 -6.84 -0.27 -3.46
N ALA A 7 -6.00 0.70 -3.82
CA ALA A 7 -5.91 1.95 -3.08
C ALA A 7 -7.27 2.67 -3.07
N ARG A 8 -7.96 2.66 -4.22
CA ARG A 8 -9.32 3.17 -4.36
C ARG A 8 -10.31 2.37 -3.50
N TYR A 9 -10.26 1.05 -3.55
CA TYR A 9 -11.13 0.21 -2.73
C TYR A 9 -10.97 0.49 -1.22
N LEU A 10 -9.74 0.61 -0.73
CA LEU A 10 -9.47 0.88 0.69
C LEU A 10 -9.97 2.27 1.10
N THR A 11 -9.72 3.29 0.28
CA THR A 11 -10.16 4.66 0.58
C THR A 11 -11.68 4.85 0.47
N GLU A 12 -12.34 4.13 -0.43
CA GLU A 12 -13.81 4.15 -0.57
C GLU A 12 -14.51 3.32 0.52
N SER A 13 -13.90 2.20 0.95
CA SER A 13 -14.51 1.28 1.93
C SER A 13 -14.40 1.78 3.36
N PHE A 14 -13.36 2.56 3.67
CA PHE A 14 -13.08 3.02 5.02
C PHE A 14 -13.08 4.56 5.06
N PRO A 15 -14.15 5.18 5.60
CA PRO A 15 -14.22 6.63 5.72
C PRO A 15 -13.08 7.19 6.58
N GLY A 16 -12.49 8.29 6.14
CA GLY A 16 -11.41 8.95 6.86
C GLY A 16 -10.05 8.28 6.71
N VAL A 17 -9.87 7.44 5.68
CA VAL A 17 -8.55 6.94 5.33
C VAL A 17 -7.72 8.03 4.67
N GLU A 18 -6.50 8.18 5.17
CA GLU A 18 -5.47 9.02 4.58
C GLU A 18 -4.32 8.14 4.09
N THR A 19 -3.71 8.54 2.97
CA THR A 19 -2.60 7.80 2.36
C THR A 19 -1.30 8.60 2.43
N THR A 20 -0.16 7.90 2.54
CA THR A 20 1.17 8.49 2.39
C THR A 20 2.05 7.56 1.58
N THR A 21 2.79 8.11 0.62
CA THR A 21 3.70 7.35 -0.24
C THR A 21 5.15 7.58 0.18
N SER A 22 5.94 6.50 0.24
CA SER A 22 7.38 6.57 0.45
C SER A 22 8.07 5.48 -0.36
N GLY A 23 8.80 5.87 -1.41
CA GLY A 23 9.41 4.91 -2.33
C GLY A 23 8.35 4.02 -2.99
N VAL A 24 8.52 2.71 -2.85
CA VAL A 24 7.62 1.67 -3.40
C VAL A 24 6.41 1.37 -2.50
N TYR A 25 6.31 2.08 -1.36
CA TYR A 25 5.26 1.83 -0.37
C TYR A 25 4.16 2.89 -0.39
N THR A 26 2.92 2.44 -0.30
CA THR A 26 1.77 3.26 0.04
C THR A 26 1.20 2.81 1.38
N PHE A 27 1.17 3.74 2.34
CA PHE A 27 0.66 3.52 3.69
C PHE A 27 -0.76 4.05 3.81
N PHE A 28 -1.65 3.27 4.41
CA PHE A 28 -3.04 3.64 4.64
C PHE A 28 -3.27 3.80 6.15
N PHE A 29 -3.71 4.98 6.56
CA PHE A 29 -3.98 5.32 7.96
C PHE A 29 -5.47 5.56 8.16
N CYS A 30 -5.98 5.20 9.33
CA CYS A 30 -7.36 5.50 9.72
C CYS A 30 -7.36 6.17 11.09
N GLY A 31 -8.21 7.18 11.27
CA GLY A 31 -8.28 7.97 12.49
C GLY A 31 -7.27 9.11 12.54
N SER A 32 -7.50 10.07 13.45
CA SER A 32 -6.77 11.34 13.52
C SER A 32 -5.30 11.23 13.88
N ASP A 33 -4.93 10.18 14.61
CA ASP A 33 -3.63 10.14 15.28
C ASP A 33 -2.52 9.57 14.37
N ARG A 34 -2.89 8.93 13.26
CA ARG A 34 -2.00 8.40 12.19
C ARG A 34 -0.75 7.67 12.70
N GLN A 35 -0.81 7.05 13.88
CA GLN A 35 0.38 6.48 14.54
C GLN A 35 0.92 5.25 13.81
N LEU A 36 0.03 4.41 13.26
CA LEU A 36 0.40 3.22 12.52
C LEU A 36 -0.52 3.05 11.31
N PRO A 37 0.03 2.66 10.15
CA PRO A 37 -0.80 2.28 9.02
C PRO A 37 -1.54 0.98 9.34
N PHE A 38 -2.80 0.89 8.94
CA PHE A 38 -3.57 -0.36 9.05
C PHE A 38 -3.35 -1.29 7.85
N ALA A 39 -2.90 -0.74 6.72
CA ALA A 39 -2.49 -1.48 5.53
C ALA A 39 -1.29 -0.80 4.88
N THR A 40 -0.43 -1.57 4.22
CA THR A 40 0.73 -1.07 3.48
C THR A 40 0.87 -1.83 2.18
N SER A 41 0.73 -1.15 1.05
CA SER A 41 1.01 -1.79 -0.24
C SER A 41 2.46 -1.58 -0.66
N ALA A 42 3.07 -2.59 -1.29
CA ALA A 42 4.41 -2.53 -1.87
C ALA A 42 4.35 -2.98 -3.34
N THR A 43 4.88 -2.15 -4.25
CA THR A 43 4.71 -2.33 -5.71
C THR A 43 5.95 -2.85 -6.45
N ALA A 44 7.06 -2.97 -5.74
CA ALA A 44 8.32 -3.48 -6.24
C ALA A 44 9.12 -4.02 -5.06
N ASP A 45 10.12 -4.83 -5.36
CA ASP A 45 11.04 -5.30 -4.34
C ASP A 45 11.95 -4.15 -3.89
N THR A 46 12.55 -4.34 -2.72
CA THR A 46 13.64 -3.48 -2.26
C THR A 46 14.91 -4.29 -2.21
N GLU A 47 16.07 -3.63 -2.04
CA GLU A 47 17.37 -4.32 -1.90
C GLU A 47 17.42 -5.38 -0.79
N TYR A 48 16.39 -5.47 0.06
CA TYR A 48 16.25 -6.43 1.15
C TYR A 48 15.04 -7.39 1.00
N ASP A 49 14.28 -7.35 -0.10
CA ASP A 49 13.01 -8.12 -0.27
C ASP A 49 12.86 -8.79 -1.65
N ASP A 50 13.95 -9.19 -2.30
CA ASP A 50 13.89 -9.83 -3.63
C ASP A 50 13.26 -11.25 -3.64
N VAL A 51 12.99 -11.83 -2.46
CA VAL A 51 12.36 -13.16 -2.35
C VAL A 51 10.87 -13.10 -2.70
N SER A 52 10.25 -11.93 -2.53
CA SER A 52 8.83 -11.72 -2.81
C SER A 52 8.51 -11.70 -4.31
N ASP A 53 9.51 -11.37 -5.15
CA ASP A 53 9.40 -11.29 -6.62
C ASP A 53 8.23 -10.37 -7.02
N LEU A 54 8.25 -9.14 -6.51
CA LEU A 54 7.22 -8.12 -6.75
C LEU A 54 7.45 -7.34 -8.05
N ASP A 55 8.65 -7.36 -8.62
CA ASP A 55 9.00 -6.59 -9.83
C ASP A 55 8.29 -7.05 -11.12
N ARG A 56 7.48 -8.11 -11.03
CA ARG A 56 6.69 -8.64 -12.14
C ARG A 56 5.37 -7.88 -12.32
N PRO A 57 4.94 -7.60 -13.58
CA PRO A 57 3.75 -6.80 -13.84
C PRO A 57 2.49 -7.32 -13.15
N GLY A 58 1.80 -6.41 -12.44
CA GLY A 58 0.51 -6.70 -11.81
C GLY A 58 0.60 -7.46 -10.49
N VAL A 59 1.79 -7.64 -9.92
CA VAL A 59 1.98 -8.21 -8.59
C VAL A 59 2.41 -7.13 -7.62
N TYR A 60 1.88 -7.21 -6.40
CA TYR A 60 2.20 -6.31 -5.29
C TYR A 60 1.85 -7.02 -3.98
N ARG A 61 2.39 -6.53 -2.87
CA ARG A 61 2.02 -6.97 -1.51
C ARG A 61 1.03 -5.97 -0.92
N LEU A 62 0.09 -6.44 -0.09
CA LEU A 62 -0.77 -5.61 0.75
C LEU A 62 -0.70 -6.08 2.22
#